data_AF-A0A317X9M5-F1
#
_entry.id   AF-A0A317X9M5-F1
#
_cell.length_a   1.000
_cell.length_b   1.000
_cell.length_c   1.000
_cell.angle_alpha   90.00
_cell.angle_beta   90.00
_cell.angle_gamma   90.00
#
_symmetry.space_group_name_H-M   'P 1'
#
loop_
_entity.id
_entity.type
_entity.pdbx_description
1 polymer ?
#
loop_
_entity_poly.entity_id
_entity_poly.type
_entity_poly.pdbx_seq_one_letter_code
_entity_poly.pdbx_strand_id
1 'polypeptide(L)'
;MPGKELPDRCMNCHEAPPTFTLRGRCVCQECYIRFLSLKPFKRMEAYRLRKNMPKTGPCKLLLPLSYGVSSTVLLHMLHKQIEVLRSKQHGPAGFEILVLVVDPSTISSISSHDEGFELAKKTFPLCSFTQLPFHSIFELDPDVQQIMSQYAGEGFTDDTGLPNEERLASFRRSITTATSKSDVDRILLNKLIVAFAKKMECRGIVWGDSDSKLAAKTLANVAKGRGSAVTWQVCDGMSPFGLEFNFPLRDVFTVETQTYASLFPELSGIVLHDEPPSENTLTKNLSIDELMIRYVSTQGEKYPGVMLNVTRTASKLQSSGTSVGGPQCDFCGAYITRNGEITKGDEQRQFCYACARSRPELNC
;
A
#
# COMPACT_ATOMS: atom_id res chain seq x y z
N MET A 1 -41.48 6.90 2.31
CA MET A 1 -40.55 7.81 1.62
C MET A 1 -40.82 7.70 0.13
N PRO A 2 -41.17 8.77 -0.58
CA PRO A 2 -41.38 8.69 -2.02
C PRO A 2 -40.05 8.31 -2.69
N GLY A 3 -40.07 7.26 -3.51
CA GLY A 3 -38.90 6.77 -4.22
C GLY A 3 -38.33 7.87 -5.10
N LYS A 4 -37.03 8.16 -4.98
CA LYS A 4 -36.35 9.05 -5.93
C LYS A 4 -36.55 8.48 -7.33
N GLU A 5 -37.26 9.20 -8.18
CA GLU A 5 -37.32 8.90 -9.62
C GLU A 5 -35.88 8.84 -10.14
N LEU A 6 -35.47 7.64 -10.60
CA LEU A 6 -34.17 7.46 -11.21
C LEU A 6 -34.21 8.15 -12.60
N PRO A 7 -33.18 8.92 -12.97
CA PRO A 7 -33.15 9.55 -14.30
C PRO A 7 -33.22 8.48 -15.40
N ASP A 8 -34.00 8.72 -16.45
CA ASP A 8 -34.08 7.79 -17.60
C ASP A 8 -32.76 7.71 -18.39
N ARG A 9 -31.89 8.70 -18.23
CA ARG A 9 -30.61 8.80 -18.95
C ARG A 9 -29.44 9.08 -18.02
N CYS A 10 -28.27 8.57 -18.40
CA CYS A 10 -27.01 8.80 -17.74
C CYS A 10 -26.73 10.31 -17.60
N MET A 11 -26.43 10.75 -16.38
CA MET A 11 -26.17 12.16 -16.07
C MET A 11 -24.84 12.70 -16.63
N ASN A 12 -24.00 11.85 -17.21
CA ASN A 12 -22.70 12.23 -17.77
C ASN A 12 -22.69 12.25 -19.30
N CYS A 13 -23.22 11.22 -19.97
CA CYS A 13 -23.26 11.17 -21.44
C CYS A 13 -24.61 11.55 -22.04
N HIS A 14 -25.70 11.53 -21.26
CA HIS A 14 -27.07 11.81 -21.73
C HIS A 14 -27.59 10.88 -22.85
N GLU A 15 -26.94 9.72 -23.04
CA GLU A 15 -27.26 8.76 -24.10
C GLU A 15 -27.79 7.43 -23.54
N ALA A 16 -26.97 6.73 -22.75
CA ALA A 16 -27.30 5.41 -22.23
C ALA A 16 -28.14 5.46 -20.94
N PRO A 17 -28.95 4.42 -20.63
CA PRO A 17 -29.63 4.33 -19.34
C PRO A 17 -28.62 4.18 -18.20
N PRO A 18 -28.88 4.80 -17.03
CA PRO A 18 -27.98 4.68 -15.90
C PRO A 18 -28.15 3.33 -15.19
N THR A 19 -27.04 2.73 -14.79
CA THR A 19 -26.99 1.45 -14.08
C THR A 19 -26.28 1.53 -12.73
N PHE A 20 -25.55 2.63 -12.48
CA PHE A 20 -24.76 2.83 -11.26
C PHE A 20 -25.08 4.17 -10.63
N THR A 21 -24.98 4.23 -9.30
CA THR A 21 -24.95 5.50 -8.55
C THR A 21 -23.52 5.83 -8.17
N LEU A 22 -22.96 6.87 -8.76
CA LEU A 22 -21.61 7.35 -8.51
C LEU A 22 -21.67 8.70 -7.80
N ARG A 23 -21.36 8.71 -6.50
CA ARG A 23 -21.34 9.93 -5.65
C ARG A 23 -22.63 10.76 -5.75
N GLY A 24 -23.77 10.07 -5.75
CA GLY A 24 -25.09 10.67 -5.84
C GLY A 24 -25.57 11.00 -7.27
N ARG A 25 -24.80 10.66 -8.31
CA ARG A 25 -25.19 10.80 -9.72
C ARG A 25 -25.49 9.43 -10.34
N CYS A 26 -26.56 9.33 -11.12
CA CYS A 26 -26.91 8.11 -11.86
C CYS A 26 -26.15 8.09 -13.20
N VAL A 27 -25.32 7.07 -13.42
CA VAL A 27 -24.43 6.97 -14.58
C VAL A 27 -24.48 5.59 -15.23
N CYS A 28 -24.21 5.51 -16.53
CA CYS A 28 -24.02 4.24 -17.24
C CYS A 28 -22.66 3.60 -16.92
N GLN A 29 -22.50 2.34 -17.28
CA GLN A 29 -21.28 1.55 -17.08
C GLN A 29 -20.01 2.22 -17.63
N GLU A 30 -20.05 2.72 -18.87
CA GLU A 30 -18.89 3.33 -19.51
C GLU A 30 -18.45 4.62 -18.82
N CYS A 31 -19.42 5.45 -18.42
CA CYS A 31 -19.16 6.68 -17.66
C CYS A 31 -18.58 6.37 -16.29
N TYR A 32 -19.03 5.28 -15.65
CA TYR A 32 -18.49 4.79 -14.39
C TYR A 32 -17.01 4.38 -14.53
N ILE A 33 -16.71 3.49 -15.50
CA ILE A 33 -15.35 3.03 -15.82
C ILE A 33 -14.44 4.22 -16.15
N ARG A 34 -14.90 5.14 -17.00
CA ARG A 34 -14.15 6.32 -17.42
C ARG A 34 -13.83 7.23 -16.24
N PHE A 35 -14.79 7.48 -15.35
CA PHE A 35 -14.58 8.32 -14.17
C PHE A 35 -13.47 7.76 -13.27
N LEU A 36 -13.50 6.45 -13.00
CA LEU A 36 -12.50 5.82 -12.13
C LEU A 36 -11.13 5.74 -12.79
N SER A 37 -11.06 5.33 -14.05
CA SER A 37 -9.79 5.20 -14.79
C SER A 37 -9.09 6.55 -15.03
N LEU A 38 -9.85 7.64 -15.15
CA LEU A 38 -9.28 8.98 -15.37
C LEU A 38 -8.46 9.47 -14.18
N LYS A 39 -8.78 9.05 -12.96
CA LYS A 39 -8.10 9.49 -11.73
C LYS A 39 -6.65 8.97 -11.66
N PRO A 40 -6.39 7.64 -11.70
CA PRO A 40 -5.04 7.12 -11.85
C PRO A 40 -4.35 7.65 -13.10
N PHE A 41 -5.05 7.75 -14.24
CA PHE A 41 -4.46 8.25 -15.48
C PHE A 41 -3.81 9.63 -15.32
N LYS A 42 -4.51 10.57 -14.67
CA LYS A 42 -3.98 11.92 -14.39
C LYS A 42 -2.84 11.89 -13.36
N ARG A 43 -2.96 11.07 -12.31
CA ARG A 43 -1.91 10.94 -11.30
C ARG A 43 -0.62 10.35 -11.87
N MET A 44 -0.73 9.48 -12.87
CA MET A 44 0.42 8.87 -13.57
C MET A 44 0.98 9.73 -14.71
N GLU A 45 0.49 10.96 -14.90
CA GLU A 45 0.84 11.80 -16.05
C GLU A 45 2.35 12.08 -16.15
N ALA A 46 3.03 12.30 -15.02
CA ALA A 46 4.46 12.55 -15.00
C ALA A 46 5.26 11.39 -15.62
N TYR A 47 4.89 10.15 -15.29
CA TYR A 47 5.50 8.94 -15.85
C TYR A 47 5.09 8.70 -17.31
N ARG A 48 3.79 8.86 -17.61
CA ARG A 48 3.25 8.69 -18.97
C ARG A 48 3.92 9.62 -19.98
N LEU A 49 4.14 10.87 -19.59
CA LEU A 49 4.70 11.92 -20.44
C LEU A 49 6.19 12.15 -20.22
N ARG A 50 6.84 11.39 -19.32
CA ARG A 50 8.24 11.58 -18.91
C ARG A 50 8.55 13.04 -18.49
N LYS A 51 7.62 13.70 -17.80
CA LYS A 51 7.82 15.07 -17.32
C LYS A 51 8.95 15.11 -16.30
N ASN A 52 9.98 15.92 -16.54
CA ASN A 52 11.19 16.01 -15.71
C ASN A 52 11.93 14.67 -15.56
N MET A 53 11.82 13.77 -16.55
CA MET A 53 12.50 12.47 -16.57
C MET A 53 13.29 12.32 -17.87
N PRO A 54 14.30 11.43 -17.91
CA PRO A 54 14.94 11.04 -19.16
C PRO A 54 13.88 10.60 -20.18
N LYS A 55 13.92 11.24 -21.35
CA LYS A 55 13.01 10.95 -22.48
C LYS A 55 13.28 9.58 -23.08
N THR A 56 14.48 9.06 -22.90
CA THR A 56 14.96 7.76 -23.38
C THR A 56 15.29 6.86 -22.19
N GLY A 57 15.28 5.55 -22.42
CA GLY A 57 15.59 4.53 -21.40
C GLY A 57 14.38 4.04 -20.58
N PRO A 58 14.55 2.95 -19.82
CA PRO A 58 13.47 2.33 -19.05
C PRO A 58 12.99 3.25 -17.93
N CYS A 59 11.68 3.23 -17.66
CA CYS A 59 11.09 3.83 -16.46
C CYS A 59 10.26 2.76 -15.78
N LYS A 60 10.94 1.94 -14.98
CA LYS A 60 10.33 0.85 -14.23
C LYS A 60 9.66 1.41 -12.98
N LEU A 61 8.40 1.06 -12.80
CA LEU A 61 7.63 1.33 -11.59
C LEU A 61 7.24 0.00 -10.96
N LEU A 62 7.43 -0.11 -9.66
CA LEU A 62 7.03 -1.30 -8.91
C LEU A 62 5.57 -1.18 -8.48
N LEU A 63 4.75 -2.19 -8.76
CA LEU A 63 3.41 -2.34 -8.19
C LEU A 63 3.39 -3.58 -7.30
N PRO A 64 3.29 -3.42 -5.97
CA PRO A 64 3.04 -4.54 -5.07
C PRO A 64 1.60 -5.02 -5.23
N LEU A 65 1.43 -6.28 -5.66
CA LEU A 65 0.11 -6.91 -5.81
C LEU A 65 -0.16 -7.79 -4.58
N SER A 66 -1.14 -7.39 -3.77
CA SER A 66 -1.54 -8.12 -2.56
C SER A 66 -2.75 -9.01 -2.78
N TYR A 67 -3.14 -9.26 -4.04
CA TYR A 67 -4.40 -9.88 -4.46
C TYR A 67 -5.69 -9.23 -3.97
N GLY A 68 -5.62 -8.15 -3.18
CA GLY A 68 -6.79 -7.38 -2.79
C GLY A 68 -7.39 -6.62 -3.97
N VAL A 69 -8.70 -6.35 -3.90
CA VAL A 69 -9.48 -5.67 -4.95
C VAL A 69 -8.77 -4.41 -5.46
N SER A 70 -8.31 -3.53 -4.57
CA SER A 70 -7.73 -2.24 -4.99
C SER A 70 -6.41 -2.39 -5.74
N SER A 71 -5.50 -3.29 -5.31
CA SER A 71 -4.24 -3.54 -6.04
C SER A 71 -4.50 -4.18 -7.41
N THR A 72 -5.44 -5.11 -7.50
CA THR A 72 -5.79 -5.79 -8.77
C THR A 72 -6.47 -4.82 -9.75
N VAL A 73 -7.39 -3.99 -9.26
CA VAL A 73 -8.05 -2.95 -10.06
C VAL A 73 -7.04 -1.91 -10.56
N LEU A 74 -6.09 -1.49 -9.72
CA LEU A 74 -5.03 -0.58 -10.15
C LEU A 74 -4.17 -1.21 -11.25
N LEU A 75 -3.75 -2.46 -11.08
CA LEU A 75 -2.98 -3.19 -12.11
C LEU A 75 -3.73 -3.23 -13.43
N HIS A 76 -5.02 -3.57 -13.42
CA HIS A 76 -5.85 -3.59 -14.63
C HIS A 76 -5.99 -2.19 -15.27
N MET A 77 -6.18 -1.13 -14.48
CA MET A 77 -6.22 0.24 -15.01
C MET A 77 -4.88 0.67 -15.62
N LEU A 78 -3.76 0.33 -14.99
CA LEU A 78 -2.42 0.64 -15.51
C LEU A 78 -2.10 -0.17 -16.77
N HIS A 79 -2.48 -1.44 -16.82
CA HIS A 79 -2.32 -2.28 -18.01
C HIS A 79 -3.03 -1.65 -19.22
N LYS A 80 -4.31 -1.26 -19.07
CA LYS A 80 -5.06 -0.55 -20.12
C LYS A 80 -4.39 0.76 -20.55
N GLN A 81 -3.76 1.47 -19.61
CA GLN A 81 -2.99 2.67 -19.96
C GLN A 81 -1.76 2.35 -20.79
N ILE A 82 -1.04 1.27 -20.47
CA ILE A 82 0.14 0.82 -21.22
C ILE A 82 -0.27 0.37 -22.63
N GLU A 83 -1.37 -0.37 -22.78
CA GLU A 83 -1.93 -0.75 -24.09
C GLU A 83 -2.17 0.48 -24.98
N VAL A 84 -2.83 1.51 -24.43
CA VAL A 84 -3.12 2.77 -25.14
C VAL A 84 -1.84 3.58 -25.44
N LEU A 85 -0.80 3.47 -24.62
CA LEU A 85 0.48 4.12 -24.91
C LEU A 85 1.23 3.40 -26.03
N ARG A 86 1.26 2.06 -26.00
CA ARG A 86 1.95 1.23 -27.00
C ARG A 86 1.25 1.23 -28.37
N SER A 87 -0.06 1.46 -28.42
CA SER A 87 -0.80 1.56 -29.69
C SER A 87 -0.50 2.84 -30.49
N LYS A 88 0.14 3.85 -29.89
CA LYS A 88 0.47 5.11 -30.55
C LYS A 88 1.84 5.03 -31.22
N GLN A 89 1.86 5.12 -32.55
CA GLN A 89 3.10 5.06 -33.36
C GLN A 89 4.16 6.10 -32.96
N HIS A 90 3.73 7.31 -32.58
CA HIS A 90 4.60 8.39 -32.09
C HIS A 90 4.26 8.81 -30.66
N GLY A 91 3.86 7.85 -29.82
CA GLY A 91 3.56 8.09 -28.41
C GLY A 91 4.82 8.34 -27.56
N PRO A 92 4.67 8.95 -26.37
CA PRO A 92 5.78 9.03 -25.41
C PRO A 92 6.19 7.61 -24.98
N ALA A 93 7.47 7.45 -24.61
CA ALA A 93 8.03 6.16 -24.16
C ALA A 93 7.31 5.55 -22.94
N GLY A 94 6.57 6.37 -22.18
CA GLY A 94 5.74 5.89 -21.07
C GLY A 94 6.54 5.24 -19.95
N PHE A 95 5.94 4.25 -19.29
CA PHE A 95 6.54 3.54 -18.16
C PHE A 95 6.29 2.03 -18.29
N GLU A 96 7.06 1.26 -17.55
CA GLU A 96 6.94 -0.19 -17.42
C GLU A 96 6.49 -0.51 -16.00
N ILE A 97 5.65 -1.53 -15.85
CA ILE A 97 5.19 -2.00 -14.55
C ILE A 97 5.83 -3.36 -14.26
N LEU A 98 6.60 -3.38 -13.17
CA LEU A 98 7.05 -4.59 -12.52
C LEU A 98 6.07 -4.89 -11.38
N VAL A 99 5.43 -6.04 -11.43
CA VAL A 99 4.50 -6.52 -10.41
C VAL A 99 5.27 -7.42 -9.44
N LEU A 100 5.26 -7.08 -8.16
CA LEU A 100 5.80 -7.91 -7.09
C LEU A 100 4.65 -8.49 -6.28
N VAL A 101 4.61 -9.81 -6.19
CA VAL A 101 3.77 -10.55 -5.25
C VAL A 101 4.66 -11.05 -4.12
N VAL A 102 4.38 -10.63 -2.90
CA VAL A 102 4.95 -11.31 -1.72
C VAL A 102 3.96 -12.39 -1.34
N ASP A 103 4.40 -13.64 -1.35
CA ASP A 103 3.53 -14.81 -1.17
C ASP A 103 2.74 -14.69 0.16
N PRO A 104 1.41 -14.52 0.10
CA PRO A 104 0.60 -14.33 1.29
C PRO A 104 0.68 -15.51 2.28
N SER A 105 0.91 -16.74 1.78
CA SER A 105 1.05 -17.95 2.61
C SER A 105 2.27 -17.93 3.52
N THR A 106 3.28 -17.11 3.18
CA THR A 106 4.50 -16.94 3.98
C THR A 106 4.37 -15.83 5.03
N ILE A 107 3.27 -15.07 4.99
CA ILE A 107 2.93 -14.03 5.97
C ILE A 107 1.89 -14.58 6.95
N SER A 108 0.84 -15.20 6.44
CA SER A 108 -0.29 -15.70 7.22
C SER A 108 -0.58 -17.15 6.86
N SER A 109 -1.30 -17.87 7.72
CA SER A 109 -1.66 -19.29 7.53
C SER A 109 -2.76 -19.50 6.48
N ILE A 110 -2.60 -18.92 5.29
CA ILE A 110 -3.47 -19.08 4.13
C ILE A 110 -2.77 -19.91 3.07
N SER A 111 -3.53 -20.57 2.20
CA SER A 111 -2.97 -21.33 1.08
C SER A 111 -2.24 -20.43 0.09
N SER A 112 -1.25 -20.98 -0.62
CA SER A 112 -0.65 -20.28 -1.75
C SER A 112 -1.72 -19.98 -2.80
N HIS A 113 -1.54 -18.87 -3.52
CA HIS A 113 -2.49 -18.41 -4.55
C HIS A 113 -1.84 -18.48 -5.93
N ASP A 114 -1.24 -19.64 -6.23
CA ASP A 114 -0.42 -19.84 -7.44
C ASP A 114 -1.25 -19.76 -8.71
N GLU A 115 -2.49 -20.26 -8.67
CA GLU A 115 -3.45 -20.13 -9.78
C GLU A 115 -3.73 -18.66 -10.11
N GLY A 116 -3.90 -17.82 -9.08
CA GLY A 116 -4.10 -16.39 -9.26
C GLY A 116 -2.86 -15.67 -9.77
N PHE A 117 -1.66 -16.12 -9.40
CA PHE A 117 -0.39 -15.61 -9.93
C PHE A 117 -0.29 -15.87 -11.45
N GLU A 118 -0.50 -17.11 -11.88
CA GLU A 118 -0.44 -17.47 -13.29
C GLU A 118 -1.57 -16.82 -14.10
N LEU A 119 -2.78 -16.72 -13.53
CA LEU A 119 -3.87 -15.97 -14.14
C LEU A 119 -3.52 -14.49 -14.30
N ALA A 120 -2.92 -13.84 -13.29
CA ALA A 120 -2.51 -12.45 -13.40
C ALA A 120 -1.46 -12.23 -14.50
N LYS A 121 -0.47 -13.11 -14.61
CA LYS A 121 0.51 -13.10 -15.70
C LYS A 121 -0.14 -13.21 -17.08
N LYS A 122 -1.11 -14.13 -17.22
CA LYS A 122 -1.85 -14.33 -18.47
C LYS A 122 -2.73 -13.13 -18.82
N THR A 123 -3.39 -12.54 -17.84
CA THR A 123 -4.32 -11.41 -18.03
C THR A 123 -3.58 -10.10 -18.32
N PHE A 124 -2.35 -9.93 -17.82
CA PHE A 124 -1.58 -8.69 -17.96
C PHE A 124 -0.21 -8.89 -18.64
N PRO A 125 -0.16 -9.32 -19.91
CA PRO A 125 1.07 -9.72 -20.59
C PRO A 125 2.07 -8.58 -20.83
N LEU A 126 1.65 -7.32 -20.71
CA LEU A 126 2.54 -6.16 -20.91
C LEU A 126 3.33 -5.79 -19.64
N CYS A 127 3.05 -6.44 -18.51
CA CYS A 127 3.71 -6.25 -17.22
C CYS A 127 4.70 -7.41 -16.94
N SER A 128 5.76 -7.12 -16.19
CA SER A 128 6.67 -8.17 -15.68
C SER A 128 6.22 -8.61 -14.30
N PHE A 129 6.32 -9.89 -13.96
CA PHE A 129 5.88 -10.43 -12.67
C PHE A 129 7.03 -11.10 -11.92
N THR A 130 7.04 -10.95 -10.61
CA THR A 130 7.95 -11.64 -9.70
C THR A 130 7.21 -12.01 -8.43
N GLN A 131 7.37 -13.25 -7.98
CA GLN A 131 6.84 -13.75 -6.71
C GLN A 131 8.01 -14.04 -5.77
N LEU A 132 7.93 -13.59 -4.53
CA LEU A 132 8.93 -13.85 -3.50
C LEU A 132 8.26 -14.26 -2.18
N PRO A 133 8.86 -15.18 -1.42
CA PRO A 133 8.43 -15.43 -0.05
C PRO A 133 8.80 -14.25 0.87
N PHE A 134 8.09 -14.10 1.98
CA PHE A 134 8.29 -13.00 2.92
C PHE A 134 9.68 -13.03 3.57
N HIS A 135 10.23 -14.23 3.78
CA HIS A 135 11.58 -14.43 4.32
C HIS A 135 12.71 -14.04 3.37
N SER A 136 12.44 -13.73 2.08
CA SER A 136 13.45 -13.17 1.17
C SER A 136 13.98 -11.80 1.59
N ILE A 137 13.39 -11.18 2.63
CA ILE A 137 13.92 -9.95 3.22
C ILE A 137 15.37 -10.10 3.69
N PHE A 138 15.77 -11.27 4.18
CA PHE A 138 17.15 -11.54 4.60
C PHE A 138 18.15 -11.49 3.43
N GLU A 139 17.71 -11.76 2.21
CA GLU A 139 18.56 -11.71 1.01
C GLU A 139 18.61 -10.32 0.38
N LEU A 140 17.55 -9.52 0.57
CA LEU A 140 17.37 -8.24 -0.11
C LEU A 140 17.73 -7.03 0.76
N ASP A 141 17.56 -7.13 2.07
CA ASP A 141 17.90 -6.08 3.04
C ASP A 141 19.02 -6.59 3.97
N PRO A 142 20.31 -6.25 3.70
CA PRO A 142 21.44 -6.78 4.45
C PRO A 142 21.44 -6.36 5.92
N ASP A 143 20.76 -5.25 6.26
CA ASP A 143 20.71 -4.74 7.61
C ASP A 143 19.64 -5.44 8.47
N VAL A 144 18.70 -6.16 7.84
CA VAL A 144 17.47 -6.64 8.50
C VAL A 144 17.76 -7.54 9.70
N GLN A 145 18.74 -8.43 9.59
CA GLN A 145 19.13 -9.34 10.66
C GLN A 145 19.51 -8.56 11.91
N GLN A 146 20.44 -7.62 11.79
CA GLN A 146 20.89 -6.82 12.91
C GLN A 146 19.76 -5.91 13.45
N ILE A 147 18.88 -5.41 12.57
CA ILE A 147 17.75 -4.57 12.99
C ILE A 147 16.77 -5.41 13.84
N MET A 148 16.47 -6.63 13.41
CA MET A 148 15.57 -7.55 14.11
C MET A 148 16.14 -7.93 15.49
N SER A 149 17.42 -8.29 15.57
CA SER A 149 18.09 -8.58 16.85
C SER A 149 18.02 -7.39 17.81
N GLN A 150 18.33 -6.18 17.35
CA GLN A 150 18.25 -4.98 18.18
C GLN A 150 16.81 -4.60 18.57
N TYR A 151 15.85 -4.86 17.69
CA TYR A 151 14.44 -4.56 17.95
C TYR A 151 13.84 -5.51 19.00
N ALA A 152 14.10 -6.81 18.88
CA ALA A 152 13.60 -7.81 19.81
C ALA A 152 14.35 -7.79 21.15
N GLY A 153 15.64 -7.42 21.15
CA GLY A 153 16.49 -7.28 22.33
C GLY A 153 17.13 -8.58 22.81
N GLU A 154 17.59 -8.63 24.06
CA GLU A 154 18.35 -9.73 24.66
C GLU A 154 17.55 -11.04 24.74
N GLY A 155 16.21 -10.96 24.77
CA GLY A 155 15.32 -12.12 24.77
C GLY A 155 15.23 -12.87 23.42
N PHE A 156 15.89 -12.38 22.36
CA PHE A 156 15.87 -12.97 21.03
C PHE A 156 17.28 -13.09 20.44
N THR A 157 17.66 -14.32 20.14
CA THR A 157 18.88 -14.63 19.39
C THR A 157 18.49 -15.17 18.02
N ASP A 158 18.99 -14.53 16.97
CA ASP A 158 18.81 -15.00 15.60
C ASP A 158 19.80 -16.13 15.28
N ASP A 159 19.27 -17.33 15.03
CA ASP A 159 20.07 -18.49 14.66
C ASP A 159 20.29 -18.52 13.14
N THR A 160 21.47 -18.06 12.72
CA THR A 160 21.86 -18.04 11.29
C THR A 160 22.04 -19.43 10.68
N GLY A 161 22.07 -20.50 11.50
CA GLY A 161 22.10 -21.88 11.02
C GLY A 161 20.75 -22.40 10.53
N LEU A 162 19.65 -21.73 10.92
CA LEU A 162 18.30 -22.12 10.52
C LEU A 162 17.90 -21.52 9.15
N PRO A 163 16.94 -22.14 8.46
CA PRO A 163 16.33 -21.55 7.27
C PRO A 163 15.76 -20.16 7.55
N ASN A 164 15.85 -19.26 6.57
CA ASN A 164 15.33 -17.88 6.66
C ASN A 164 13.86 -17.82 7.06
N GLU A 165 13.06 -18.81 6.65
CA GLU A 165 11.65 -18.94 7.05
C GLU A 165 11.51 -19.10 8.56
N GLU A 166 12.27 -20.02 9.17
CA GLU A 166 12.24 -20.29 10.60
C GLU A 166 12.79 -19.11 11.41
N ARG A 167 13.83 -18.44 10.90
CA ARG A 167 14.40 -17.22 11.50
C ARG A 167 13.35 -16.11 11.58
N LEU A 168 12.64 -15.84 10.49
CA LEU A 168 11.56 -14.85 10.48
C LEU A 168 10.40 -15.28 11.39
N ALA A 169 10.01 -16.55 11.36
CA ALA A 169 8.95 -17.07 12.23
C ALA A 169 9.31 -16.95 13.72
N SER A 170 10.56 -17.22 14.09
CA SER A 170 11.09 -17.05 15.45
C SER A 170 11.00 -15.59 15.90
N PHE A 171 11.46 -14.65 15.07
CA PHE A 171 11.34 -13.22 15.37
C PHE A 171 9.89 -12.79 15.55
N ARG A 172 8.99 -13.19 14.64
CA ARG A 172 7.56 -12.85 14.72
C ARG A 172 6.91 -13.42 15.98
N ARG A 173 7.37 -14.58 16.46
CA ARG A 173 6.90 -15.21 17.71
C ARG A 173 7.35 -14.44 18.96
N SER A 174 8.48 -13.73 18.91
CA SER A 174 8.93 -12.88 20.02
C SER A 174 8.02 -11.67 20.27
N ILE A 175 7.26 -11.24 19.25
CA ILE A 175 6.30 -10.15 19.37
C ILE A 175 4.99 -10.69 19.97
N THR A 176 4.49 -10.10 21.05
CA THR A 176 3.36 -10.68 21.82
C THR A 176 2.00 -10.12 21.43
N THR A 177 1.88 -8.80 21.21
CA THR A 177 0.59 -8.15 20.98
C THR A 177 0.16 -8.20 19.51
N ALA A 178 -1.16 -8.29 19.25
CA ALA A 178 -1.71 -8.31 17.89
C ALA A 178 -1.35 -7.03 17.11
N THR A 179 -1.43 -5.87 17.76
CA THR A 179 -1.03 -4.58 17.17
C THR A 179 0.44 -4.56 16.80
N SER A 180 1.34 -4.98 17.70
CA SER A 180 2.78 -4.98 17.40
C SER A 180 3.11 -5.99 16.29
N LYS A 181 2.49 -7.18 16.28
CA LYS A 181 2.69 -8.18 15.22
C LYS A 181 2.31 -7.64 13.84
N SER A 182 1.08 -7.16 13.70
CA SER A 182 0.58 -6.60 12.44
C SER A 182 1.44 -5.42 11.96
N ASP A 183 1.87 -4.58 12.90
CA ASP A 183 2.68 -3.42 12.56
C ASP A 183 4.12 -3.76 12.18
N VAL A 184 4.74 -4.73 12.86
CA VAL A 184 6.05 -5.32 12.51
C VAL A 184 6.00 -5.95 11.11
N ASP A 185 4.99 -6.79 10.85
CA ASP A 185 4.82 -7.46 9.56
C ASP A 185 4.69 -6.42 8.43
N ARG A 186 3.92 -5.35 8.65
CA ARG A 186 3.76 -4.25 7.69
C ARG A 186 5.06 -3.49 7.44
N ILE A 187 5.88 -3.27 8.47
CA ILE A 187 7.19 -2.60 8.33
C ILE A 187 8.14 -3.46 7.52
N LEU A 188 8.27 -4.74 7.88
CA LEU A 188 9.12 -5.69 7.18
C LEU A 188 8.67 -5.86 5.73
N LEU A 189 7.36 -5.97 5.47
CA LEU A 189 6.82 -6.06 4.12
C LEU A 189 7.18 -4.83 3.29
N ASN A 190 7.06 -3.63 3.86
CA ASN A 190 7.48 -2.40 3.18
C ASN A 190 9.00 -2.38 2.91
N LYS A 191 9.83 -2.82 3.87
CA LYS A 191 11.28 -2.94 3.68
C LYS A 191 11.63 -3.90 2.55
N LEU A 192 11.00 -5.07 2.52
CA LEU A 192 11.16 -6.06 1.45
C LEU A 192 10.80 -5.47 0.07
N ILE A 193 9.64 -4.81 -0.03
CA ILE A 193 9.17 -4.16 -1.26
C ILE A 193 10.14 -3.06 -1.72
N VAL A 194 10.64 -2.24 -0.79
CA VAL A 194 11.62 -1.18 -1.06
C VAL A 194 12.96 -1.77 -1.51
N ALA A 195 13.46 -2.79 -0.82
CA ALA A 195 14.71 -3.46 -1.15
C ALA A 195 14.64 -4.09 -2.55
N PHE A 196 13.53 -4.74 -2.87
CA PHE A 196 13.26 -5.26 -4.20
C PHE A 196 13.20 -4.15 -5.26
N ALA A 197 12.47 -3.06 -5.02
CA ALA A 197 12.41 -1.92 -5.93
C ALA A 197 13.81 -1.34 -6.23
N LYS A 198 14.66 -1.22 -5.21
CA LYS A 198 16.05 -0.76 -5.38
C LYS A 198 16.88 -1.73 -6.21
N LYS A 199 16.82 -3.03 -5.91
CA LYS A 199 17.53 -4.08 -6.66
C LYS A 199 17.13 -4.11 -8.14
N MET A 200 15.87 -3.82 -8.45
CA MET A 200 15.34 -3.79 -9.81
C MET A 200 15.46 -2.43 -10.51
N GLU A 201 16.12 -1.46 -9.85
CA GLU A 201 16.30 -0.08 -10.32
C GLU A 201 14.99 0.61 -10.70
N CYS A 202 13.94 0.36 -9.91
CA CYS A 202 12.65 1.03 -10.08
C CYS A 202 12.77 2.51 -9.70
N ARG A 203 12.14 3.39 -10.49
CA ARG A 203 12.07 4.83 -10.20
C ARG A 203 11.19 5.13 -8.98
N GLY A 204 10.16 4.32 -8.78
CA GLY A 204 9.19 4.52 -7.72
C GLY A 204 8.27 3.32 -7.54
N ILE A 205 7.47 3.39 -6.49
CA ILE A 205 6.51 2.37 -6.08
C ILE A 205 5.12 2.95 -6.21
N VAL A 206 4.24 2.20 -6.84
CA VAL A 206 2.85 2.57 -7.11
C VAL A 206 1.97 1.67 -6.27
N TRP A 207 1.43 2.24 -5.19
CA TRP A 207 0.65 1.54 -4.19
C TRP A 207 -0.84 1.48 -4.56
N GLY A 208 -1.44 0.30 -4.39
CA GLY A 208 -2.85 0.03 -4.65
C GLY A 208 -3.84 0.55 -3.61
N ASP A 209 -3.43 1.47 -2.72
CA ASP A 209 -4.30 1.96 -1.66
C ASP A 209 -5.40 2.90 -2.19
N SER A 210 -6.65 2.54 -1.92
CA SER A 210 -7.83 3.39 -2.13
C SER A 210 -7.90 4.54 -1.11
N ASP A 211 -8.77 5.53 -1.34
CA ASP A 211 -9.03 6.60 -0.37
C ASP A 211 -9.36 6.05 1.02
N SER A 212 -10.27 5.08 1.10
CA SER A 212 -10.69 4.45 2.35
C SER A 212 -9.51 3.77 3.06
N LYS A 213 -8.65 3.08 2.31
CA LYS A 213 -7.46 2.42 2.87
C LYS A 213 -6.42 3.44 3.33
N LEU A 214 -6.23 4.54 2.60
CA LEU A 214 -5.37 5.64 3.00
C LEU A 214 -5.89 6.36 4.25
N ALA A 215 -7.21 6.56 4.37
CA ALA A 215 -7.83 7.14 5.57
C ALA A 215 -7.59 6.24 6.79
N ALA A 216 -7.84 4.92 6.66
CA ALA A 216 -7.57 3.95 7.72
C ALA A 216 -6.08 3.92 8.11
N LYS A 217 -5.17 3.88 7.13
CA LYS A 217 -3.72 3.96 7.34
C LYS A 217 -3.29 5.25 8.05
N THR A 218 -3.90 6.38 7.69
CA THR A 218 -3.63 7.68 8.31
C THR A 218 -4.00 7.64 9.79
N LEU A 219 -5.23 7.25 10.11
CA LEU A 219 -5.72 7.17 11.49
C LEU A 219 -4.90 6.17 12.32
N ALA A 220 -4.56 5.01 11.73
CA ALA A 220 -3.74 3.99 12.40
C ALA A 220 -2.34 4.50 12.71
N ASN A 221 -1.69 5.21 11.77
CA ASN A 221 -0.37 5.78 11.99
C ASN A 221 -0.41 6.85 13.08
N VAL A 222 -1.41 7.72 13.09
CA VAL A 222 -1.56 8.73 14.16
C VAL A 222 -1.78 8.05 15.52
N ALA A 223 -2.69 7.08 15.62
CA ALA A 223 -2.96 6.34 16.85
C ALA A 223 -1.72 5.60 17.39
N LYS A 224 -0.89 5.06 16.50
CA LYS A 224 0.38 4.40 16.85
C LYS A 224 1.51 5.37 17.22
N GLY A 225 1.31 6.69 17.09
CA GLY A 225 2.35 7.70 17.35
C GLY A 225 3.34 7.88 16.19
N ARG A 226 2.93 7.54 14.96
CA ARG A 226 3.72 7.68 13.71
C ARG A 226 3.28 8.85 12.85
N GLY A 227 3.01 9.99 13.48
CA GLY A 227 2.62 11.21 12.77
C GLY A 227 3.63 11.63 11.69
N SER A 228 4.93 11.51 11.97
CA SER A 228 5.99 11.83 11.00
C SER A 228 6.04 10.89 9.80
N ALA A 229 5.51 9.67 9.91
CA ALA A 229 5.46 8.72 8.81
C ALA A 229 4.29 8.96 7.84
N VAL A 230 3.26 9.68 8.27
CA VAL A 230 2.06 9.97 7.47
C VAL A 230 2.46 10.70 6.17
N THR A 231 3.44 11.59 6.21
CA THR A 231 3.85 12.40 5.05
C THR A 231 4.44 11.60 3.88
N TRP A 232 4.72 10.31 4.05
CA TRP A 232 5.25 9.44 2.98
C TRP A 232 4.53 8.08 2.89
N GLN A 233 3.93 7.59 3.98
CA GLN A 233 3.17 6.33 3.95
C GLN A 233 1.79 6.47 3.35
N VAL A 234 1.23 7.68 3.30
CA VAL A 234 -0.09 7.92 2.73
C VAL A 234 -0.10 9.06 1.72
N CYS A 235 1.04 9.70 1.42
CA CYS A 235 1.13 10.86 0.53
C CYS A 235 2.03 10.56 -0.67
N ASP A 236 1.70 11.16 -1.81
CA ASP A 236 2.54 11.05 -3.01
C ASP A 236 3.84 11.83 -2.79
N GLY A 237 4.98 11.29 -3.21
CA GLY A 237 6.27 11.99 -3.16
C GLY A 237 7.45 11.11 -2.77
N MET A 238 8.59 11.76 -2.49
CA MET A 238 9.83 11.07 -2.15
C MET A 238 9.73 10.44 -0.75
N SER A 239 9.94 9.13 -0.68
CA SER A 239 10.02 8.40 0.59
C SER A 239 11.38 8.59 1.27
N PRO A 240 11.49 8.36 2.59
CA PRO A 240 12.76 8.32 3.31
C PRO A 240 13.78 7.34 2.72
N PHE A 241 13.33 6.38 1.92
CA PHE A 241 14.15 5.35 1.30
C PHE A 241 14.75 5.75 -0.05
N GLY A 242 14.49 6.96 -0.54
CA GLY A 242 15.00 7.45 -1.82
C GLY A 242 14.22 6.94 -3.04
N LEU A 243 12.99 6.44 -2.83
CA LEU A 243 12.06 6.05 -3.89
C LEU A 243 10.81 6.91 -3.86
N GLU A 244 10.27 7.25 -5.03
CA GLU A 244 9.00 7.97 -5.12
C GLU A 244 7.83 7.01 -4.84
N PHE A 245 7.00 7.34 -3.86
CA PHE A 245 5.78 6.60 -3.53
C PHE A 245 4.58 7.31 -4.15
N ASN A 246 3.74 6.55 -4.83
CA ASN A 246 2.54 7.07 -5.50
C ASN A 246 1.32 6.25 -5.12
N PHE A 247 0.18 6.90 -5.00
CA PHE A 247 -1.10 6.32 -4.62
C PHE A 247 -2.17 6.71 -5.66
N PRO A 248 -2.19 6.08 -6.85
CA PRO A 248 -3.08 6.52 -7.94
C PRO A 248 -4.57 6.37 -7.63
N LEU A 249 -4.93 5.47 -6.71
CA LEU A 249 -6.31 5.27 -6.24
C LEU A 249 -6.70 6.18 -5.06
N ARG A 250 -5.88 7.18 -4.70
CA ARG A 250 -6.12 8.09 -3.56
C ARG A 250 -7.51 8.69 -3.52
N ASP A 251 -8.10 9.01 -4.67
CA ASP A 251 -9.42 9.64 -4.74
C ASP A 251 -10.54 8.66 -5.07
N VAL A 252 -10.28 7.35 -5.03
CA VAL A 252 -11.22 6.27 -5.38
C VAL A 252 -11.60 5.51 -4.12
N PHE A 253 -12.91 5.35 -3.87
CA PHE A 253 -13.40 4.64 -2.68
C PHE A 253 -13.29 3.12 -2.87
N THR A 254 -13.18 2.37 -1.76
CA THR A 254 -13.11 0.90 -1.83
C THR A 254 -14.36 0.31 -2.50
N VAL A 255 -15.55 0.79 -2.14
CA VAL A 255 -16.82 0.39 -2.80
C VAL A 255 -16.78 0.68 -4.31
N GLU A 256 -16.16 1.79 -4.71
CA GLU A 256 -16.04 2.14 -6.13
C GLU A 256 -15.14 1.13 -6.87
N THR A 257 -14.04 0.68 -6.22
CA THR A 257 -13.16 -0.37 -6.76
C THR A 257 -13.82 -1.75 -6.82
N GLN A 258 -14.65 -2.11 -5.83
CA GLN A 258 -15.38 -3.37 -5.82
C GLN A 258 -16.39 -3.44 -6.96
N THR A 259 -17.20 -2.39 -7.15
CA THR A 259 -18.11 -2.28 -8.29
C THR A 259 -17.33 -2.33 -9.59
N TYR A 260 -16.20 -1.62 -9.71
CA TYR A 260 -15.37 -1.71 -10.91
C TYR A 260 -14.90 -3.15 -11.17
N ALA A 261 -14.40 -3.86 -10.16
CA ALA A 261 -13.93 -5.23 -10.31
C ALA A 261 -15.04 -6.17 -10.80
N SER A 262 -16.28 -5.99 -10.32
CA SER A 262 -17.43 -6.80 -10.78
C SER A 262 -17.79 -6.63 -12.26
N LEU A 263 -17.30 -5.56 -12.92
CA LEU A 263 -17.52 -5.33 -14.36
C LEU A 263 -16.54 -6.11 -15.24
N PHE A 264 -15.50 -6.71 -14.66
CA PHE A 264 -14.42 -7.39 -15.37
C PHE A 264 -14.24 -8.80 -14.80
N PRO A 265 -14.95 -9.80 -15.33
CA PRO A 265 -14.90 -11.19 -14.84
C PRO A 265 -13.49 -11.77 -14.80
N GLU A 266 -12.60 -11.34 -15.69
CA GLU A 266 -11.18 -11.73 -15.72
C GLU A 266 -10.41 -11.40 -14.42
N LEU A 267 -10.92 -10.48 -13.59
CA LEU A 267 -10.30 -10.11 -12.31
C LEU A 267 -10.71 -11.03 -11.16
N SER A 268 -11.84 -11.75 -11.29
CA SER A 268 -12.43 -12.55 -10.21
C SER A 268 -11.50 -13.65 -9.69
N GLY A 269 -10.81 -14.37 -10.59
CA GLY A 269 -9.86 -15.41 -10.21
C GLY A 269 -8.53 -14.89 -9.65
N ILE A 270 -8.25 -13.59 -9.80
CA ILE A 270 -7.02 -12.96 -9.27
C ILE A 270 -7.29 -12.40 -7.87
N VAL A 271 -8.48 -11.86 -7.65
CA VAL A 271 -8.83 -11.22 -6.37
C VAL A 271 -9.01 -12.28 -5.28
N LEU A 272 -8.18 -12.18 -4.24
CA LEU A 272 -8.47 -12.81 -2.97
C LEU A 272 -9.46 -11.92 -2.22
N HIS A 273 -10.66 -12.45 -1.99
CA HIS A 273 -11.63 -11.79 -1.14
C HIS A 273 -11.16 -11.96 0.31
N ASP A 274 -10.75 -10.86 0.93
CA ASP A 274 -10.55 -10.81 2.38
C ASP A 274 -11.87 -11.26 3.03
N GLU A 275 -11.83 -12.31 3.86
CA GLU A 275 -12.95 -12.60 4.74
C GLU A 275 -13.19 -11.34 5.58
N PRO A 276 -14.42 -10.78 5.56
CA PRO A 276 -14.70 -9.60 6.37
C PRO A 276 -14.39 -9.95 7.82
N PRO A 277 -13.66 -9.08 8.56
CA PRO A 277 -13.33 -9.36 9.94
C PRO A 277 -14.63 -9.66 10.69
N SER A 278 -14.72 -10.87 11.24
CA SER A 278 -15.93 -11.36 11.90
C SER A 278 -16.49 -10.29 12.82
N GLU A 279 -17.77 -9.95 12.65
CA GLU A 279 -18.38 -8.90 13.46
C GLU A 279 -18.36 -9.26 14.96
N ASN A 280 -18.29 -10.56 15.24
CA ASN A 280 -18.21 -11.16 16.57
C ASN A 280 -16.81 -11.11 17.21
N THR A 281 -15.77 -10.71 16.45
CA THR A 281 -14.44 -10.51 17.03
C THR A 281 -14.49 -9.31 17.97
N LEU A 282 -14.28 -9.59 19.26
CA LEU A 282 -14.19 -8.56 20.29
C LEU A 282 -13.10 -7.55 19.91
N THR A 283 -13.42 -6.25 20.03
CA THR A 283 -12.52 -5.14 19.70
C THR A 283 -11.13 -5.27 20.33
N LYS A 284 -11.05 -5.86 21.53
CA LYS A 284 -9.79 -6.11 22.25
C LYS A 284 -8.82 -7.06 21.54
N ASN A 285 -9.31 -7.89 20.63
CA ASN A 285 -8.52 -8.85 19.87
C ASN A 285 -8.07 -8.30 18.52
N LEU A 286 -8.52 -7.11 18.13
CA LEU A 286 -8.12 -6.46 16.89
C LEU A 286 -6.84 -5.65 17.09
N SER A 287 -5.97 -5.69 16.09
CA SER A 287 -4.92 -4.69 15.93
C SER A 287 -5.50 -3.30 15.70
N ILE A 288 -4.72 -2.25 15.97
CA ILE A 288 -5.11 -0.88 15.64
C ILE A 288 -5.43 -0.74 14.14
N ASP A 289 -4.66 -1.39 13.26
CA ASP A 289 -4.88 -1.34 11.82
C ASP A 289 -6.24 -1.96 11.43
N GLU A 290 -6.57 -3.15 11.95
CA GLU A 290 -7.87 -3.79 11.72
C GLU A 290 -9.02 -2.96 12.28
N LEU A 291 -8.84 -2.38 13.47
CA LEU A 291 -9.83 -1.50 14.08
C LEU A 291 -10.11 -0.27 13.20
N MET A 292 -9.06 0.35 12.65
CA MET A 292 -9.21 1.51 11.77
C MET A 292 -9.82 1.13 10.42
N ILE A 293 -9.47 -0.01 9.84
CA ILE A 293 -10.12 -0.53 8.63
C ILE A 293 -11.62 -0.74 8.90
N ARG A 294 -11.97 -1.43 9.99
CA ARG A 294 -13.37 -1.67 10.38
C ARG A 294 -14.13 -0.37 10.61
N TYR A 295 -13.52 0.61 11.27
CA TYR A 295 -14.12 1.93 11.49
C TYR A 295 -14.44 2.64 10.17
N VAL A 296 -13.49 2.69 9.23
CA VAL A 296 -13.67 3.35 7.93
C VAL A 296 -14.74 2.64 7.10
N SER A 297 -14.72 1.31 7.06
CA SER A 297 -15.68 0.52 6.28
C SER A 297 -17.10 0.54 6.85
N THR A 298 -17.30 0.82 8.15
CA THR A 298 -18.64 0.79 8.77
C THR A 298 -19.19 2.19 9.07
N GLN A 299 -18.40 3.04 9.72
CA GLN A 299 -18.82 4.39 10.12
C GLN A 299 -18.38 5.43 9.09
N GLY A 300 -17.23 5.23 8.45
CA GLY A 300 -16.72 6.13 7.41
C GLY A 300 -17.62 6.18 6.18
N GLU A 301 -18.27 5.07 5.80
CA GLU A 301 -19.20 5.03 4.67
C GLU A 301 -20.42 5.95 4.83
N LYS A 302 -20.87 6.17 6.07
CA LYS A 302 -21.98 7.09 6.37
C LYS A 302 -21.59 8.56 6.15
N TYR A 303 -20.29 8.86 6.20
CA TYR A 303 -19.75 10.21 6.12
C TYR A 303 -18.52 10.27 5.19
N PRO A 304 -18.70 10.04 3.87
CA PRO A 304 -17.59 9.96 2.92
C PRO A 304 -16.76 11.25 2.85
N GLY A 305 -17.37 12.40 3.14
CA GLY A 305 -16.64 13.68 3.24
C GLY A 305 -15.60 13.72 4.37
N VAL A 306 -15.80 12.97 5.46
CA VAL A 306 -14.86 12.92 6.58
C VAL A 306 -13.61 12.15 6.17
N MET A 307 -13.75 11.01 5.48
CA MET A 307 -12.60 10.22 5.03
C MET A 307 -11.73 10.98 4.03
N LEU A 308 -12.37 11.69 3.10
CA LEU A 308 -11.67 12.60 2.18
C LEU A 308 -10.92 13.73 2.91
N ASN A 309 -11.49 14.26 4.00
CA ASN A 309 -10.83 15.30 4.78
C ASN A 309 -9.61 14.75 5.53
N VAL A 310 -9.65 13.50 6.00
CA VAL A 310 -8.50 12.83 6.62
C VAL A 310 -7.34 12.74 5.62
N THR A 311 -7.58 12.19 4.43
CA THR A 311 -6.53 12.00 3.40
C THR A 311 -6.00 13.33 2.85
N ARG A 312 -6.87 14.34 2.71
CA ARG A 312 -6.48 15.72 2.32
C ARG A 312 -5.67 16.43 3.39
N THR A 313 -6.03 16.26 4.67
CA THR A 313 -5.30 16.86 5.79
C THR A 313 -3.92 16.24 5.89
N ALA A 314 -3.81 14.91 5.78
CA ALA A 314 -2.54 14.22 5.71
C ALA A 314 -1.64 14.75 4.59
N SER A 315 -2.20 15.03 3.41
CA SER A 315 -1.46 15.57 2.25
C SER A 315 -0.98 17.02 2.41
N LYS A 316 -1.51 17.75 3.40
CA LYS A 316 -1.04 19.10 3.75
C LYS A 316 0.07 19.07 4.80
N LEU A 317 0.27 17.94 5.47
CA LEU A 317 1.34 17.79 6.44
C LEU A 317 2.68 17.88 5.71
N GLN A 318 3.56 18.69 6.25
CA GLN A 318 4.95 18.77 5.80
C GLN A 318 5.82 18.11 6.86
N SER A 319 6.85 17.38 6.42
CA SER A 319 7.88 16.95 7.35
C SER A 319 8.54 18.22 7.87
N SER A 320 8.49 18.43 9.19
CA SER A 320 9.00 19.64 9.84
C SER A 320 10.51 19.72 9.68
N GLY A 321 10.97 20.35 8.59
CA GLY A 321 12.31 20.92 8.43
C GLY A 321 13.50 19.98 8.54
N THR A 322 13.31 18.66 8.67
CA THR A 322 14.45 17.74 8.70
C THR A 322 15.04 17.71 7.30
N SER A 323 16.18 18.38 7.15
CA SER A 323 17.03 18.31 5.96
C SER A 323 17.15 16.87 5.48
N VAL A 324 17.18 16.69 4.16
CA VAL A 324 17.63 15.44 3.53
C VAL A 324 18.90 14.98 4.28
N GLY A 325 18.79 13.90 5.07
CA GLY A 325 19.87 13.41 5.95
C GLY A 325 19.67 13.52 7.47
N GLY A 326 18.50 13.88 7.98
CA GLY A 326 18.21 13.76 9.42
C GLY A 326 18.13 12.31 9.92
N PRO A 327 18.19 12.08 11.25
CA PRO A 327 18.12 10.73 11.81
C PRO A 327 16.79 10.05 11.46
N GLN A 328 16.87 8.82 10.99
CA GLN A 328 15.73 7.99 10.63
C GLN A 328 15.66 6.78 11.57
N CYS A 329 14.45 6.27 11.77
CA CYS A 329 14.24 5.02 12.48
C CYS A 329 14.80 3.86 11.67
N ASP A 330 15.73 3.10 12.23
CA ASP A 330 16.35 1.98 11.52
C ASP A 330 15.35 0.88 11.15
N PHE A 331 14.29 0.74 11.94
CA PHE A 331 13.25 -0.24 11.67
C PHE A 331 12.27 0.22 10.59
N CYS A 332 11.61 1.38 10.78
CA CYS A 332 10.50 1.81 9.92
C CYS A 332 10.82 2.95 8.94
N GLY A 333 12.03 3.51 8.99
CA GLY A 333 12.47 4.63 8.15
C GLY A 333 11.84 5.99 8.48
N ALA A 334 11.01 6.08 9.53
CA ALA A 334 10.39 7.35 9.92
C ALA A 334 11.44 8.33 10.45
N TYR A 335 11.33 9.61 10.07
CA TYR A 335 12.17 10.67 10.61
C TYR A 335 11.96 10.80 12.13
N ILE A 336 13.09 10.91 12.85
CA ILE A 336 13.12 11.07 14.30
C ILE A 336 13.33 12.56 14.61
N THR A 337 12.40 13.13 15.38
CA THR A 337 12.57 14.49 15.92
C THR A 337 13.47 14.41 17.14
N ARG A 338 14.68 14.99 17.08
CA ARG A 338 15.54 15.15 18.27
C ARG A 338 14.96 16.28 19.14
N ASN A 339 14.10 15.95 20.09
CA ASN A 339 13.82 16.85 21.22
C ASN A 339 15.00 16.70 22.19
N GLY A 340 15.68 17.81 22.51
CA GLY A 340 17.00 17.81 23.12
C GLY A 340 17.11 17.02 24.43
N GLU A 341 18.06 16.10 24.47
CA GLU A 341 19.16 15.98 25.43
C GLU A 341 20.11 14.91 24.88
N ILE A 342 21.35 15.29 24.61
CA ILE A 342 22.37 14.41 24.04
C ILE A 342 23.05 13.70 25.21
N THR A 343 22.77 12.42 25.43
CA THR A 343 23.80 11.54 25.97
C THR A 343 24.71 11.13 24.80
N LYS A 344 25.87 11.79 24.71
CA LYS A 344 26.95 11.33 23.84
C LYS A 344 27.39 9.98 24.41
N GLY A 345 27.22 8.89 23.68
CA GLY A 345 27.83 7.64 24.15
C GLY A 345 27.42 6.30 23.58
N ASP A 346 26.53 6.18 22.58
CA ASP A 346 26.38 4.87 21.93
C ASP A 346 25.98 4.98 20.46
N GLU A 347 26.74 4.29 19.61
CA GLU A 347 26.41 3.99 18.20
C GLU A 347 25.25 2.97 18.13
N GLN A 348 24.24 3.12 18.97
CA GLN A 348 23.05 2.27 18.95
C GLN A 348 22.05 2.78 17.93
N ARG A 349 21.60 1.84 17.09
CA ARG A 349 20.52 2.04 16.13
C ARG A 349 19.32 2.70 16.82
N GLN A 350 18.79 3.74 16.18
CA GLN A 350 17.76 4.60 16.77
C GLN A 350 16.38 4.14 16.29
N PHE A 351 15.53 3.75 17.23
CA PHE A 351 14.12 3.49 16.95
C PHE A 351 13.29 4.75 17.22
N CYS A 352 12.34 5.07 16.35
CA CYS A 352 11.37 6.13 16.65
C CYS A 352 10.47 5.71 17.82
N TYR A 353 9.85 6.69 18.49
CA TYR A 353 8.94 6.49 19.63
C TYR A 353 7.95 5.32 19.42
N ALA A 354 7.30 5.27 18.27
CA ALA A 354 6.33 4.23 17.95
C ALA A 354 6.95 2.83 17.80
N CYS A 355 8.16 2.72 17.24
CA CYS A 355 8.85 1.44 17.14
C CYS A 355 9.39 1.01 18.51
N ALA A 356 9.95 1.94 19.27
CA ALA A 356 10.45 1.68 20.61
C ALA A 356 9.33 1.12 21.51
N ARG A 357 8.16 1.77 21.58
CA ARG A 357 7.03 1.30 22.40
C ARG A 357 6.47 -0.07 21.98
N SER A 358 6.73 -0.53 20.76
CA SER A 358 6.24 -1.80 20.24
C SER A 358 7.23 -2.96 20.42
N ARG A 359 8.39 -2.72 21.05
CA ARG A 359 9.39 -3.76 21.33
C ARG A 359 8.90 -4.75 22.40
N PRO A 360 9.26 -6.04 22.32
CA PRO A 360 8.83 -7.07 23.28
C PRO A 360 9.20 -6.78 24.74
N GLU A 361 10.41 -6.24 24.97
CA GLU A 361 11.00 -6.06 26.30
C GLU A 361 10.38 -4.95 27.15
N LEU A 362 9.57 -4.08 26.54
CA LEU A 362 8.96 -2.93 27.22
C LEU A 362 7.56 -3.22 27.79
N ASN A 363 7.09 -4.47 27.70
CA ASN A 363 5.86 -4.90 28.37
C ASN A 363 6.20 -5.30 29.82
N CYS A 364 6.35 -4.30 30.71
CA CYS A 364 6.22 -4.49 32.15
C CYS A 364 4.75 -4.42 32.57
#